data_AF-A0A8C7Q1Z5-F1
#
_entry.id   AF-A0A8C7Q1Z5-F1
#
_cell.length_a   1.000
_cell.length_b   1.000
_cell.length_c   1.000
_cell.angle_alpha   90.00
_cell.angle_beta   90.00
_cell.angle_gamma   90.00
#
_symmetry.space_group_name_H-M   'P 1'
#
loop_
_entity.id
_entity.type
_entity.pdbx_description
1 polymer ?
#
loop_
_entity_poly.entity_id
_entity_poly.type
_entity_poly.pdbx_seq_one_letter_code
_entity_poly.pdbx_strand_id
1 'polypeptide(L)'
;MLLKAKLDSTNTQSEVFFKGLEDQDYICFLSHLLKPSVYPQGLQMDHASLLKQFEHLDPHNQNTFEAKDLELLISTATKDLENYDAERHDEFKRYEMLKEHERREYLKGLDQEKREKEEKRMEELKDKHRKHPKVNAPGSVAQLREVWEETDGLDPTEFNPKTFFKLHDANGDGVLDEQELEALFAKELEKVYDPKNEEDDMMEMEEERLRMREHVMKNVDINQDRLVSLEEFLKSTDKKEFNNPKEWDTLDDTKPVFTEAELQRFEAELHTKEEELGRRAESLRQEQDLLKERGKALEAQRREYQQAVLEMSQRKEKQAVEGQPPTGPNGELQFHQEMAGME
;
A
#
# COMPACT_ATOMS: atom_id res chain seq x y z
N MET A 1 16.59 -1.48 -11.43
CA MET A 1 17.79 -2.32 -11.12
C MET A 1 18.95 -1.56 -10.44
N LEU A 2 19.20 -0.27 -10.70
CA LEU A 2 20.33 0.45 -10.10
C LEU A 2 20.18 0.77 -8.59
N LEU A 3 18.96 0.90 -8.06
CA LEU A 3 18.75 1.08 -6.62
C LEU A 3 19.00 -0.21 -5.81
N LYS A 4 18.78 -1.38 -6.41
CA LYS A 4 18.98 -2.69 -5.77
C LYS A 4 20.49 -2.98 -5.57
N ALA A 5 21.31 -2.63 -6.56
CA ALA A 5 22.75 -2.85 -6.52
C ALA A 5 23.52 -2.00 -5.49
N LYS A 6 22.92 -0.95 -4.91
CA LYS A 6 23.59 -0.08 -3.92
C LYS A 6 23.35 -0.48 -2.46
N LEU A 7 22.38 -1.36 -2.21
CA LEU A 7 22.03 -1.87 -0.88
C LEU A 7 22.69 -3.22 -0.55
N ASP A 8 23.17 -3.97 -1.56
CA ASP A 8 23.72 -5.32 -1.39
C ASP A 8 25.13 -5.39 -0.77
N SER A 9 25.83 -4.26 -0.58
CA SER A 9 27.26 -4.28 -0.16
C SER A 9 27.50 -4.31 1.36
N THR A 10 26.47 -4.19 2.20
CA THR A 10 26.69 -4.18 3.66
C THR A 10 25.57 -4.91 4.39
N ASN A 11 25.84 -6.16 4.79
CA ASN A 11 25.38 -6.84 6.02
C ASN A 11 24.88 -8.28 5.76
N THR A 12 25.75 -9.26 6.02
CA THR A 12 25.53 -10.71 5.84
C THR A 12 24.75 -11.38 6.97
N GLN A 13 23.90 -10.66 7.71
CA GLN A 13 23.01 -11.24 8.73
C GLN A 13 21.51 -11.01 8.53
N SER A 14 21.09 -10.31 7.48
CA SER A 14 19.67 -10.18 7.10
C SER A 14 19.19 -11.22 6.08
N GLU A 15 20.07 -12.08 5.58
CA GLU A 15 19.80 -13.03 4.47
C GLU A 15 18.81 -14.17 4.79
N VAL A 16 18.31 -14.28 6.03
CA VAL A 16 17.38 -15.36 6.42
C VAL A 16 15.99 -14.85 6.79
N PHE A 17 15.72 -13.54 6.76
CA PHE A 17 14.38 -13.00 7.06
C PHE A 17 13.64 -12.40 5.86
N PHE A 18 14.29 -12.24 4.70
CA PHE A 18 13.73 -11.58 3.52
C PHE A 18 13.55 -12.51 2.31
N LYS A 19 13.14 -13.75 2.55
CA LYS A 19 12.59 -14.63 1.49
C LYS A 19 11.14 -14.94 1.83
N GLY A 20 10.23 -14.05 1.42
CA GLY A 20 8.80 -14.36 1.43
C GLY A 20 7.85 -13.21 1.76
N LEU A 21 8.16 -11.97 1.41
CA LEU A 21 7.18 -10.88 1.42
C LEU A 21 7.14 -10.26 0.03
N GLU A 22 5.93 -10.19 -0.53
CA GLU A 22 5.64 -9.65 -1.86
C GLU A 22 5.78 -8.12 -1.85
N ASP A 23 6.13 -7.52 -2.98
CA ASP A 23 6.51 -6.10 -3.07
C ASP A 23 5.37 -5.12 -2.66
N GLN A 24 4.11 -5.57 -2.57
CA GLN A 24 2.99 -4.78 -2.02
C GLN A 24 3.07 -4.57 -0.50
N ASP A 25 3.68 -5.50 0.25
CA ASP A 25 3.78 -5.41 1.71
C ASP A 25 4.77 -4.32 2.16
N TYR A 26 5.78 -4.03 1.33
CA TYR A 26 6.82 -3.05 1.64
C TYR A 26 6.31 -1.59 1.58
N ILE A 27 5.42 -1.29 0.63
CA ILE A 27 4.84 0.04 0.44
C ILE A 27 3.76 0.30 1.51
N CYS A 28 2.96 -0.71 1.84
CA CYS A 28 1.94 -0.62 2.88
C CYS A 28 2.56 -0.45 4.28
N PHE A 29 3.67 -1.15 4.58
CA PHE A 29 4.39 -1.03 5.84
C PHE A 29 5.09 0.34 6.02
N LEU A 30 5.66 0.90 4.94
CA LEU A 30 6.27 2.24 4.98
C LEU A 30 5.21 3.36 5.12
N SER A 31 4.03 3.19 4.54
CA SER A 31 2.87 4.09 4.71
C SER A 31 2.33 4.06 6.15
N HIS A 32 2.30 2.89 6.80
CA HIS A 32 1.86 2.75 8.19
C HIS A 32 2.85 3.34 9.20
N LEU A 33 4.16 3.26 8.93
CA LEU A 33 5.23 3.79 9.81
C LEU A 33 5.41 5.31 9.74
N LEU A 34 4.82 5.98 8.74
CA LEU A 34 4.90 7.43 8.54
C LEU A 34 3.67 8.19 9.05
N LYS A 35 2.65 7.51 9.58
CA LYS A 35 1.53 8.18 10.27
C LYS A 35 1.93 8.48 11.72
N PRO A 36 2.10 9.76 12.12
CA PRO A 36 2.29 10.07 13.53
C PRO A 36 0.99 9.74 14.29
N SER A 37 1.04 8.71 15.12
CA SER A 37 0.03 8.45 16.14
C SER A 37 0.16 9.51 17.23
N VAL A 38 -0.47 10.66 17.02
CA VAL A 38 -0.63 11.67 18.05
C VAL A 38 -1.91 11.33 18.80
N TYR A 39 -1.79 10.59 19.89
CA TYR A 39 -2.82 10.58 20.94
C TYR A 39 -2.42 11.61 22.00
N PRO A 40 -3.04 12.79 22.05
CA PRO A 40 -2.89 13.67 23.20
C PRO A 40 -3.73 13.09 24.34
N GLN A 41 -3.05 12.59 25.36
CA GLN A 41 -3.66 12.20 26.63
C GLN A 41 -4.24 13.45 27.30
N GLY A 42 -5.57 13.51 27.44
CA GLY A 42 -6.24 14.40 28.39
C GLY A 42 -7.08 15.57 27.83
N LEU A 43 -7.82 15.37 26.74
CA LEU A 43 -8.86 16.32 26.32
C LEU A 43 -10.24 15.70 26.54
N GLN A 44 -11.07 16.41 27.31
CA GLN A 44 -12.52 16.18 27.35
C GLN A 44 -13.03 16.48 25.93
N MET A 45 -13.08 15.45 25.08
CA MET A 45 -13.56 15.59 23.71
C MET A 45 -15.03 15.98 23.80
N ASP A 46 -15.35 17.15 23.26
CA ASP A 46 -16.73 17.58 23.11
C ASP A 46 -17.44 16.55 22.23
N HIS A 47 -18.50 15.94 22.75
CA HIS A 47 -19.30 14.94 22.04
C HIS A 47 -19.77 15.47 20.69
N ALA A 48 -20.05 16.79 20.60
CA ALA A 48 -20.39 17.44 19.35
C ALA A 48 -19.22 17.51 18.34
N SER A 49 -17.97 17.61 18.82
CA SER A 49 -16.77 17.57 17.96
C SER A 49 -16.42 16.16 17.49
N LEU A 50 -16.71 15.14 18.32
CA LEU A 50 -16.57 13.73 17.95
C LEU A 50 -17.65 13.31 16.93
N LEU A 51 -18.89 13.76 17.12
CA LEU A 51 -19.98 13.58 16.16
C LEU A 51 -19.71 14.30 14.83
N LYS A 52 -19.01 15.44 14.86
CA LYS A 52 -18.55 16.13 13.66
C LYS A 52 -17.54 15.33 12.82
N GLN A 53 -16.90 14.31 13.40
CA GLN A 53 -16.07 13.37 12.64
C GLN A 53 -16.91 12.38 11.83
N PHE A 54 -18.18 12.18 12.20
CA PHE A 54 -19.12 11.34 11.47
C PHE A 54 -19.97 12.24 10.58
N GLU A 55 -19.48 12.50 9.37
CA GLU A 55 -20.19 13.32 8.36
C GLU A 55 -21.57 12.75 7.97
N HIS A 56 -21.87 11.52 8.40
CA HIS A 56 -23.09 10.77 8.10
C HIS A 56 -24.20 10.81 9.16
N LEU A 57 -24.10 11.64 10.20
CA LEU A 57 -25.14 11.78 11.24
C LEU A 57 -25.75 13.19 11.25
N ASP A 58 -27.07 13.31 11.41
CA ASP A 58 -27.79 14.59 11.50
C ASP A 58 -27.35 15.32 12.79
N PRO A 59 -26.69 16.50 12.67
CA PRO A 59 -26.25 17.27 13.83
C PRO A 59 -27.39 17.72 14.75
N HIS A 60 -28.64 17.76 14.24
CA HIS A 60 -29.83 18.22 14.94
C HIS A 60 -30.53 17.10 15.73
N ASN A 61 -30.22 15.82 15.47
CA ASN A 61 -30.80 14.69 16.18
C ASN A 61 -29.75 13.64 16.58
N GLN A 62 -29.03 13.94 17.65
CA GLN A 62 -27.84 13.17 18.05
C GLN A 62 -28.16 11.88 18.84
N ASN A 63 -29.43 11.62 19.17
CA ASN A 63 -29.83 10.58 20.13
C ASN A 63 -30.61 9.41 19.52
N THR A 64 -30.99 9.49 18.23
CA THR A 64 -31.73 8.44 17.53
C THR A 64 -31.36 8.44 16.05
N PHE A 65 -31.14 7.26 15.48
CA PHE A 65 -30.93 7.09 14.04
C PHE A 65 -32.29 7.15 13.32
N GLU A 66 -32.49 8.19 12.53
CA GLU A 66 -33.69 8.45 11.74
C GLU A 66 -33.44 8.23 10.24
N ALA A 67 -34.50 8.31 9.43
CA ALA A 67 -34.40 8.17 7.98
C ALA A 67 -33.40 9.16 7.35
N LYS A 68 -33.26 10.36 7.92
CA LYS A 68 -32.28 11.35 7.47
C LYS A 68 -30.83 10.92 7.68
N ASP A 69 -30.55 10.23 8.79
CA ASP A 69 -29.22 9.69 9.06
C ASP A 69 -28.89 8.59 8.05
N LEU A 70 -29.88 7.78 7.67
CA LEU A 70 -29.70 6.76 6.62
C LEU A 70 -29.41 7.41 5.26
N GLU A 71 -30.16 8.44 4.87
CA GLU A 71 -29.91 9.18 3.62
C GLU A 71 -28.51 9.81 3.62
N LEU A 72 -28.10 10.40 4.74
CA LEU A 72 -26.78 11.03 4.88
C LEU A 72 -25.65 9.99 4.89
N LEU A 73 -25.86 8.82 5.49
CA LEU A 73 -24.93 7.69 5.44
C LEU A 73 -24.72 7.17 4.03
N ILE A 74 -25.81 6.94 3.29
CA ILE A 74 -25.72 6.48 1.90
C ILE A 74 -24.99 7.54 1.07
N SER A 75 -25.40 8.82 1.16
CA SER A 75 -24.75 9.91 0.42
C SER A 75 -23.27 10.07 0.76
N THR A 76 -22.88 9.90 2.03
CA THR A 76 -21.48 9.99 2.45
C THR A 76 -20.68 8.80 1.94
N ALA A 77 -21.23 7.58 2.05
CA ALA A 77 -20.56 6.37 1.55
C ALA A 77 -20.36 6.43 0.03
N THR A 78 -21.37 6.85 -0.74
CA THR A 78 -21.26 7.06 -2.19
C THR A 78 -20.15 8.04 -2.53
N LYS A 79 -20.09 9.18 -1.82
CA LYS A 79 -19.05 10.20 -2.02
C LYS A 79 -17.66 9.70 -1.63
N ASP A 80 -17.54 8.91 -0.56
CA ASP A 80 -16.26 8.33 -0.14
C ASP A 80 -15.73 7.37 -1.21
N LEU A 81 -16.60 6.56 -1.79
CA LEU A 81 -16.22 5.70 -2.91
C LEU A 81 -15.84 6.53 -4.16
N GLU A 82 -16.49 7.66 -4.43
CA GLU A 82 -16.14 8.55 -5.57
C GLU A 82 -14.76 9.17 -5.36
N ASN A 83 -14.46 9.59 -4.12
CA ASN A 83 -13.15 10.08 -3.75
C ASN A 83 -12.09 8.98 -3.88
N TYR A 84 -12.40 7.75 -3.50
CA TYR A 84 -11.50 6.61 -3.65
C TYR A 84 -11.14 6.40 -5.13
N ASP A 85 -12.12 6.43 -6.03
CA ASP A 85 -11.87 6.31 -7.47
C ASP A 85 -11.03 7.47 -8.00
N ALA A 86 -11.35 8.70 -7.60
CA ALA A 86 -10.57 9.88 -7.98
C ALA A 86 -9.11 9.81 -7.48
N GLU A 87 -8.88 9.33 -6.26
CA GLU A 87 -7.54 9.10 -5.72
C GLU A 87 -6.80 8.03 -6.53
N ARG A 88 -7.47 6.95 -6.94
CA ARG A 88 -6.89 5.90 -7.80
C ARG A 88 -6.46 6.44 -9.16
N HIS A 89 -7.28 7.30 -9.79
CA HIS A 89 -6.91 7.99 -11.04
C HIS A 89 -5.67 8.86 -10.88
N ASP A 90 -5.57 9.59 -9.77
CA ASP A 90 -4.40 10.43 -9.47
C ASP A 90 -3.16 9.60 -9.16
N GLU A 91 -3.29 8.46 -8.48
CA GLU A 91 -2.22 7.48 -8.28
C GLU A 91 -1.72 6.92 -9.61
N PHE A 92 -2.62 6.50 -10.49
CA PHE A 92 -2.28 5.99 -11.81
C PHE A 92 -1.56 7.05 -12.66
N LYS A 93 -2.03 8.31 -12.62
CA LYS A 93 -1.35 9.42 -13.28
C LYS A 93 0.07 9.62 -12.76
N ARG A 94 0.28 9.55 -11.43
CA ARG A 94 1.63 9.62 -10.84
C ARG A 94 2.50 8.44 -11.24
N TYR A 95 1.93 7.25 -11.32
CA TYR A 95 2.60 6.05 -11.78
C TYR A 95 3.12 6.21 -13.22
N GLU A 96 2.25 6.66 -14.13
CA GLU A 96 2.63 6.91 -15.53
C GLU A 96 3.69 8.02 -15.67
N MET A 97 3.60 9.08 -14.86
CA MET A 97 4.66 10.11 -14.80
C MET A 97 5.99 9.56 -14.27
N LEU A 98 5.96 8.70 -13.25
CA LEU A 98 7.16 8.07 -12.70
C LEU A 98 7.82 7.13 -13.72
N LYS A 99 7.02 6.30 -14.39
CA LYS A 99 7.48 5.39 -15.46
C LYS A 99 8.16 6.17 -16.59
N GLU A 100 7.58 7.28 -17.02
CA GLU A 100 8.18 8.15 -18.04
C GLU A 100 9.46 8.86 -17.53
N HIS A 101 9.48 9.32 -16.27
CA HIS A 101 10.67 9.91 -15.67
C HIS A 101 11.84 8.91 -15.61
N GLU A 102 11.59 7.70 -15.11
CA GLU A 102 12.60 6.64 -15.05
C GLU A 102 13.11 6.28 -16.45
N ARG A 103 12.22 6.23 -17.45
CA ARG A 103 12.60 6.05 -18.86
C ARG A 103 13.55 7.14 -19.32
N ARG A 104 13.24 8.42 -19.06
CA ARG A 104 14.09 9.57 -19.43
C ARG A 104 15.45 9.51 -18.76
N GLU A 105 15.49 9.25 -17.46
CA GLU A 105 16.76 9.13 -16.71
C GLU A 105 17.60 7.95 -17.20
N TYR A 106 16.97 6.80 -17.49
CA TYR A 106 17.66 5.64 -18.05
C TYR A 106 18.29 5.96 -19.40
N LEU A 107 17.56 6.59 -20.32
CA LEU A 107 18.06 6.96 -21.64
C LEU A 107 19.15 8.05 -21.61
N LYS A 108 19.10 8.97 -20.62
CA LYS A 108 20.16 9.97 -20.42
C LYS A 108 21.49 9.32 -20.05
N GLY A 109 21.48 8.22 -19.30
CA GLY A 109 22.69 7.49 -18.89
C GLY A 109 23.34 6.61 -19.96
N LEU A 110 22.69 6.42 -21.12
CA LEU A 110 23.18 5.55 -22.19
C LEU A 110 23.95 6.30 -23.29
N ASP A 111 24.88 5.58 -23.93
CA ASP A 111 25.53 6.00 -25.17
C ASP A 111 24.53 6.09 -26.33
N GLN A 112 24.83 6.87 -27.38
CA GLN A 112 23.91 7.13 -28.49
C GLN A 112 23.39 5.84 -29.18
N GLU A 113 24.29 4.91 -29.53
CA GLU A 113 23.91 3.65 -30.19
C GLU A 113 23.00 2.78 -29.29
N LYS A 114 23.28 2.73 -28.00
CA LYS A 114 22.47 1.97 -27.04
C LYS A 114 21.11 2.61 -26.81
N ARG A 115 21.07 3.96 -26.77
CA ARG A 115 19.84 4.73 -26.64
C ARG A 115 18.88 4.44 -27.79
N GLU A 116 19.35 4.51 -29.03
CA GLU A 116 18.54 4.22 -30.22
C GLU A 116 18.03 2.78 -30.23
N LYS A 117 18.86 1.82 -29.83
CA LYS A 117 18.45 0.41 -29.73
C LYS A 117 17.36 0.20 -28.68
N GLU A 118 17.48 0.85 -27.53
CA GLU A 118 16.50 0.71 -26.45
C GLU A 118 15.18 1.41 -26.79
N GLU A 119 15.24 2.63 -27.37
CA GLU A 119 14.04 3.32 -27.84
C GLU A 119 13.28 2.49 -28.86
N LYS A 120 14.00 1.84 -29.78
CA LYS A 120 13.38 0.92 -30.74
C LYS A 120 12.75 -0.30 -30.06
N ARG A 121 13.43 -0.91 -29.08
CA ARG A 121 12.87 -2.03 -28.31
C ARG A 121 11.59 -1.61 -27.58
N MET A 122 11.59 -0.44 -26.95
CA MET A 122 10.42 0.09 -26.23
C MET A 122 9.25 0.34 -27.17
N GLU A 123 9.50 0.88 -28.38
CA GLU A 123 8.46 1.05 -29.39
C GLU A 123 7.93 -0.30 -29.90
N GLU A 124 8.81 -1.29 -30.11
CA GLU A 124 8.41 -2.65 -30.49
C GLU A 124 7.52 -3.31 -29.43
N LEU A 125 7.78 -3.09 -28.13
CA LEU A 125 6.94 -3.58 -27.03
C LEU A 125 5.57 -2.89 -27.03
N LYS A 126 5.52 -1.56 -27.20
CA LYS A 126 4.25 -0.83 -27.33
C LYS A 126 3.42 -1.31 -28.52
N ASP A 127 4.07 -1.49 -29.67
CA ASP A 127 3.42 -2.01 -30.88
C ASP A 127 2.96 -3.46 -30.72
N LYS A 128 3.60 -4.24 -29.85
CA LYS A 128 3.17 -5.60 -29.51
C LYS A 128 1.91 -5.54 -28.63
N HIS A 129 1.91 -4.71 -27.59
CA HIS A 129 0.76 -4.54 -26.69
C HIS A 129 -0.48 -4.05 -27.44
N ARG A 130 -0.34 -3.04 -28.31
CA ARG A 130 -1.42 -2.53 -29.17
C ARG A 130 -2.05 -3.56 -30.11
N LYS A 131 -1.38 -4.69 -30.34
CA LYS A 131 -1.88 -5.77 -31.20
C LYS A 131 -2.61 -6.80 -30.34
N HIS A 132 -3.77 -6.42 -29.85
CA HIS A 132 -4.68 -7.30 -29.14
C HIS A 132 -5.92 -7.63 -29.99
N PRO A 133 -6.66 -8.72 -29.68
CA PRO A 133 -8.01 -8.93 -30.18
C PRO A 133 -8.93 -7.76 -29.83
N LYS A 134 -9.99 -7.58 -30.61
CA LYS A 134 -10.94 -6.50 -30.38
C LYS A 134 -11.63 -6.63 -29.02
N VAL A 135 -11.74 -5.50 -28.34
CA VAL A 135 -12.37 -5.38 -27.03
C VAL A 135 -13.75 -4.76 -27.23
N ASN A 136 -14.78 -5.43 -26.71
CA ASN A 136 -16.13 -4.91 -26.76
C ASN A 136 -16.31 -3.77 -25.75
N ALA A 137 -17.17 -2.79 -26.06
CA ALA A 137 -17.53 -1.78 -25.07
C ALA A 137 -18.19 -2.44 -23.84
N PRO A 138 -17.83 -2.01 -22.62
CA PRO A 138 -18.39 -2.57 -21.39
C PRO A 138 -19.88 -2.26 -21.31
N GLY A 139 -20.67 -3.26 -20.94
CA GLY A 139 -22.13 -3.21 -20.92
C GLY A 139 -22.81 -3.33 -22.29
N SER A 140 -22.08 -3.65 -23.37
CA SER A 140 -22.67 -3.88 -24.70
C SER A 140 -23.27 -5.28 -24.86
N VAL A 141 -24.21 -5.47 -25.79
CA VAL A 141 -24.76 -6.82 -26.10
C VAL A 141 -23.65 -7.82 -26.43
N ALA A 142 -22.64 -7.38 -27.18
CA ALA A 142 -21.55 -8.25 -27.62
C ALA A 142 -20.76 -8.78 -26.41
N GLN A 143 -20.36 -7.88 -25.51
CA GLN A 143 -19.65 -8.23 -24.28
C GLN A 143 -20.47 -9.18 -23.40
N LEU A 144 -21.74 -8.87 -23.13
CA LEU A 144 -22.58 -9.71 -22.26
C LEU A 144 -22.86 -11.09 -22.86
N ARG A 145 -23.00 -11.19 -24.18
CA ARG A 145 -23.15 -12.48 -24.86
C ARG A 145 -21.88 -13.31 -24.82
N GLU A 146 -20.73 -12.65 -24.93
CA GLU A 146 -19.44 -13.33 -24.83
C GLU A 146 -19.24 -13.90 -23.43
N VAL A 147 -19.54 -13.13 -22.38
CA VAL A 147 -19.53 -13.63 -21.00
C VAL A 147 -20.49 -14.81 -20.82
N TRP A 148 -21.71 -14.70 -21.36
CA TRP A 148 -22.71 -15.78 -21.33
C TRP A 148 -22.25 -17.08 -22.01
N GLU A 149 -21.55 -16.97 -23.14
CA GLU A 149 -21.05 -18.15 -23.86
C GLU A 149 -19.77 -18.70 -23.22
N GLU A 150 -18.79 -17.85 -22.97
CA GLU A 150 -17.44 -18.29 -22.58
C GLU A 150 -17.28 -18.50 -21.07
N THR A 151 -17.91 -17.68 -20.24
CA THR A 151 -17.80 -17.77 -18.77
C THR A 151 -18.89 -18.65 -18.19
N ASP A 152 -20.15 -18.45 -18.63
CA ASP A 152 -21.28 -19.23 -18.11
C ASP A 152 -21.48 -20.57 -18.83
N GLY A 153 -20.89 -20.73 -20.03
CA GLY A 153 -21.01 -21.96 -20.81
C GLY A 153 -22.41 -22.21 -21.37
N LEU A 154 -23.20 -21.15 -21.57
CA LEU A 154 -24.58 -21.20 -22.02
C LEU A 154 -24.71 -20.93 -23.52
N ASP A 155 -25.81 -21.38 -24.13
CA ASP A 155 -26.03 -21.22 -25.57
C ASP A 155 -26.22 -19.72 -25.94
N PRO A 156 -25.42 -19.16 -26.85
CA PRO A 156 -25.51 -17.75 -27.23
C PRO A 156 -26.86 -17.38 -27.89
N THR A 157 -27.58 -18.34 -28.47
CA THR A 157 -28.90 -18.12 -29.06
C THR A 157 -30.03 -17.96 -28.03
N GLU A 158 -29.80 -18.43 -26.80
CA GLU A 158 -30.74 -18.35 -25.68
C GLU A 158 -30.46 -17.17 -24.75
N PHE A 159 -29.59 -16.24 -25.15
CA PHE A 159 -29.22 -15.08 -24.34
C PHE A 159 -30.45 -14.33 -23.84
N ASN A 160 -30.57 -14.23 -22.52
CA ASN A 160 -31.65 -13.52 -21.85
C ASN A 160 -31.07 -12.56 -20.80
N PRO A 161 -31.26 -11.24 -20.94
CA PRO A 161 -30.64 -10.26 -20.04
C PRO A 161 -31.12 -10.41 -18.59
N LYS A 162 -32.35 -10.85 -18.35
CA LYS A 162 -32.87 -11.07 -17.00
C LYS A 162 -32.24 -12.29 -16.33
N THR A 163 -31.98 -13.36 -17.09
CA THR A 163 -31.26 -14.53 -16.59
C THR A 163 -29.80 -14.20 -16.35
N PHE A 164 -29.17 -13.47 -17.29
CA PHE A 164 -27.80 -12.99 -17.18
C PHE A 164 -27.60 -12.20 -15.89
N PHE A 165 -28.46 -11.22 -15.61
CA PHE A 165 -28.42 -10.42 -14.38
C PHE A 165 -28.41 -11.30 -13.13
N LYS A 166 -29.36 -12.24 -13.04
CA LYS A 166 -29.49 -13.13 -11.88
C LYS A 166 -28.33 -14.10 -11.70
N LEU A 167 -27.62 -14.40 -12.78
CA LEU A 167 -26.47 -15.31 -12.72
C LEU A 167 -25.23 -14.59 -12.16
N HIS A 168 -25.15 -13.29 -12.37
CA HIS A 168 -24.01 -12.44 -11.96
C HIS A 168 -24.28 -11.63 -10.69
N ASP A 169 -25.52 -11.59 -10.20
CA ASP A 169 -25.87 -11.25 -8.83
C ASP A 169 -25.36 -12.38 -7.91
N ALA A 170 -24.09 -12.27 -7.53
CA ALA A 170 -23.34 -13.33 -6.87
C ALA A 170 -23.81 -13.52 -5.43
N ASN A 171 -24.25 -12.44 -4.79
CA ASN A 171 -24.74 -12.46 -3.41
C ASN A 171 -26.27 -12.68 -3.31
N GLY A 172 -27.03 -12.50 -4.40
CA GLY A 172 -28.47 -12.72 -4.50
C GLY A 172 -29.34 -11.60 -3.92
N ASP A 173 -28.83 -10.39 -3.77
CA ASP A 173 -29.54 -9.24 -3.18
C ASP A 173 -30.42 -8.47 -4.19
N GLY A 174 -30.32 -8.81 -5.48
CA GLY A 174 -31.14 -8.26 -6.54
C GLY A 174 -30.62 -6.95 -7.14
N VAL A 175 -29.41 -6.52 -6.77
CA VAL A 175 -28.65 -5.46 -7.43
C VAL A 175 -27.32 -6.01 -7.93
N LEU A 176 -26.64 -5.28 -8.81
CA LEU A 176 -25.23 -5.55 -9.15
C LEU A 176 -24.38 -4.45 -8.57
N ASP A 177 -23.44 -4.82 -7.70
CA ASP A 177 -22.46 -3.88 -7.16
C ASP A 177 -21.24 -3.71 -8.09
N GLU A 178 -20.29 -2.90 -7.65
CA GLU A 178 -19.09 -2.60 -8.42
C GLU A 178 -18.19 -3.80 -8.66
N GLN A 179 -18.07 -4.68 -7.67
CA GLN A 179 -17.22 -5.87 -7.79
C GLN A 179 -17.86 -6.88 -8.74
N GLU A 180 -19.18 -7.03 -8.69
CA GLU A 180 -19.94 -7.88 -9.59
C GLU A 180 -19.88 -7.38 -11.03
N LEU A 181 -19.97 -6.06 -11.26
CA LEU A 181 -19.77 -5.48 -12.59
C LEU A 181 -18.33 -5.65 -13.08
N GLU A 182 -17.32 -5.39 -12.23
CA GLU A 182 -15.92 -5.54 -12.58
C GLU A 182 -15.56 -6.97 -13.01
N ALA A 183 -16.19 -7.98 -12.38
CA ALA A 183 -16.00 -9.38 -12.75
C ALA A 183 -16.43 -9.67 -14.20
N LEU A 184 -17.41 -8.93 -14.73
CA LEU A 184 -17.86 -9.07 -16.13
C LEU A 184 -16.80 -8.60 -17.13
N PHE A 185 -15.88 -7.73 -16.72
CA PHE A 185 -14.86 -7.16 -17.61
C PHE A 185 -13.62 -8.03 -17.71
N ALA A 186 -13.44 -9.02 -16.83
CA ALA A 186 -12.26 -9.87 -16.80
C ALA A 186 -11.94 -10.49 -18.17
N LYS A 187 -12.95 -11.01 -18.88
CA LYS A 187 -12.78 -11.60 -20.21
C LYS A 187 -12.34 -10.61 -21.27
N GLU A 188 -12.85 -9.38 -21.22
CA GLU A 188 -12.45 -8.31 -22.14
C GLU A 188 -11.03 -7.84 -21.86
N LEU A 189 -10.64 -7.72 -20.59
CA LEU A 189 -9.28 -7.31 -20.18
C LEU A 189 -8.23 -8.39 -20.48
N GLU A 190 -8.56 -9.66 -20.32
CA GLU A 190 -7.69 -10.81 -20.65
C GLU A 190 -7.27 -10.85 -22.13
N LYS A 191 -8.02 -10.18 -23.03
CA LYS A 191 -7.63 -10.05 -24.44
C LYS A 191 -6.45 -9.11 -24.64
N VAL A 192 -6.31 -8.10 -23.77
CA VAL A 192 -5.35 -7.01 -23.89
C VAL A 192 -4.14 -7.22 -23.00
N TYR A 193 -4.36 -7.73 -21.79
CA TYR A 193 -3.33 -7.83 -20.76
C TYR A 193 -3.12 -9.28 -20.31
N ASP A 194 -1.91 -9.81 -20.47
CA ASP A 194 -1.46 -11.08 -19.89
C ASP A 194 -0.33 -10.83 -18.87
N PRO A 195 -0.50 -11.21 -17.59
CA PRO A 195 0.55 -11.07 -16.57
C PRO A 195 1.88 -11.76 -16.90
N LYS A 196 1.92 -12.66 -17.89
CA LYS A 196 3.13 -13.36 -18.35
C LYS A 196 3.92 -12.58 -19.39
N ASN A 197 3.34 -11.57 -20.01
CA ASN A 197 3.98 -10.73 -21.01
C ASN A 197 4.67 -9.53 -20.34
N GLU A 198 5.87 -9.16 -20.82
CA GLU A 198 6.62 -8.05 -20.22
C GLU A 198 6.10 -6.67 -20.68
N GLU A 199 5.40 -6.64 -21.80
CA GLU A 199 4.80 -5.42 -22.36
C GLU A 199 3.45 -5.07 -21.72
N ASP A 200 2.80 -6.01 -21.03
CA ASP A 200 1.47 -5.83 -20.46
C ASP A 200 1.58 -5.36 -19.01
N ASP A 201 1.12 -4.15 -18.75
CA ASP A 201 1.19 -3.52 -17.43
C ASP A 201 -0.08 -3.81 -16.61
N MET A 202 0.06 -4.54 -15.51
CA MET A 202 -1.07 -4.89 -14.65
C MET A 202 -1.69 -3.69 -13.94
N MET A 203 -0.94 -2.59 -13.76
CA MET A 203 -1.49 -1.34 -13.24
C MET A 203 -2.35 -0.63 -14.29
N GLU A 204 -1.96 -0.68 -15.57
CA GLU A 204 -2.80 -0.19 -16.67
C GLU A 204 -4.07 -1.04 -16.81
N MET A 205 -3.97 -2.36 -16.67
CA MET A 205 -5.15 -3.25 -16.67
C MET A 205 -6.16 -2.88 -15.57
N GLU A 206 -5.69 -2.62 -14.34
CA GLU A 206 -6.54 -2.23 -13.23
C GLU A 206 -7.23 -0.89 -13.47
N GLU A 207 -6.49 0.09 -13.97
CA GLU A 207 -7.04 1.38 -14.36
C GLU A 207 -8.09 1.24 -15.47
N GLU A 208 -7.83 0.39 -16.47
CA GLU A 208 -8.77 0.08 -17.54
C GLU A 208 -10.08 -0.52 -16.98
N ARG A 209 -9.97 -1.40 -15.98
CA ARG A 209 -11.12 -1.97 -15.28
C ARG A 209 -11.97 -0.89 -14.61
N LEU A 210 -11.34 0.07 -13.94
CA LEU A 210 -12.04 1.21 -13.32
C LEU A 210 -12.73 2.08 -14.39
N ARG A 211 -12.06 2.37 -15.51
CA ARG A 211 -12.66 3.12 -16.63
C ARG A 211 -13.88 2.41 -17.21
N MET A 212 -13.81 1.08 -17.35
CA MET A 212 -14.95 0.27 -17.81
C MET A 212 -16.12 0.33 -16.83
N ARG A 213 -15.84 0.19 -15.53
CA ARG A 213 -16.86 0.30 -14.47
C ARG A 213 -17.53 1.67 -14.46
N GLU A 214 -16.75 2.75 -14.46
CA GLU A 214 -17.27 4.12 -14.49
C GLU A 214 -18.13 4.38 -15.72
N HIS A 215 -17.71 3.85 -16.88
CA HIS A 215 -18.49 3.93 -18.10
C HIS A 215 -19.86 3.25 -17.95
N VAL A 216 -19.90 2.04 -17.38
CA VAL A 216 -21.16 1.31 -17.17
C VAL A 216 -22.03 2.03 -16.15
N MET A 217 -21.50 2.38 -14.97
CA MET A 217 -22.25 3.09 -13.93
C MET A 217 -22.87 4.38 -14.49
N LYS A 218 -22.09 5.21 -15.18
CA LYS A 218 -22.58 6.47 -15.76
C LYS A 218 -23.74 6.29 -16.75
N ASN A 219 -23.81 5.16 -17.45
CA ASN A 219 -24.79 4.91 -18.51
C ASN A 219 -26.00 4.08 -18.05
N VAL A 220 -25.84 3.29 -16.99
CA VAL A 220 -26.81 2.29 -16.52
C VAL A 220 -27.45 2.70 -15.19
N ASP A 221 -26.67 3.13 -14.20
CA ASP A 221 -27.14 3.59 -12.89
C ASP A 221 -27.84 4.96 -13.05
N ILE A 222 -29.16 4.98 -12.89
CA ILE A 222 -29.99 6.16 -13.15
C ILE A 222 -30.13 7.01 -11.88
N ASN A 223 -30.24 6.37 -10.72
CA ASN A 223 -30.42 7.04 -9.44
C ASN A 223 -29.09 7.41 -8.75
N GLN A 224 -27.96 7.00 -9.31
CA GLN A 224 -26.59 7.31 -8.86
C GLN A 224 -26.32 6.81 -7.44
N ASP A 225 -26.85 5.64 -7.10
CA ASP A 225 -26.60 4.99 -5.80
C ASP A 225 -25.40 4.02 -5.84
N ARG A 226 -24.71 3.92 -6.98
CA ARG A 226 -23.59 3.00 -7.27
C ARG A 226 -23.98 1.52 -7.22
N LEU A 227 -25.26 1.23 -7.39
CA LEU A 227 -25.79 -0.12 -7.54
C LEU A 227 -26.61 -0.17 -8.82
N VAL A 228 -26.55 -1.27 -9.54
CA VAL A 228 -27.36 -1.46 -10.75
C VAL A 228 -28.52 -2.37 -10.43
N SER A 229 -29.72 -1.82 -10.36
CA SER A 229 -30.93 -2.63 -10.21
C SER A 229 -31.28 -3.39 -11.49
N LEU A 230 -32.03 -4.49 -11.35
CA LEU A 230 -32.54 -5.23 -12.51
C LEU A 230 -33.34 -4.33 -13.49
N GLU A 231 -34.09 -3.35 -12.96
CA GLU A 231 -34.88 -2.45 -13.78
C GLU A 231 -34.00 -1.51 -14.61
N GLU A 232 -32.96 -0.95 -14.01
CA GLU A 232 -31.97 -0.11 -14.69
C GLU A 232 -31.18 -0.88 -15.73
N PHE A 233 -30.73 -2.09 -15.38
CA PHE A 233 -30.07 -2.99 -16.30
C PHE A 233 -30.95 -3.27 -17.52
N LEU A 234 -32.19 -3.70 -17.34
CA LEU A 234 -33.09 -3.99 -18.45
C LEU A 234 -33.39 -2.73 -19.30
N LYS A 235 -33.61 -1.57 -18.67
CA LYS A 235 -33.77 -0.30 -19.39
C LYS A 235 -32.54 0.06 -20.22
N SER A 236 -31.35 -0.22 -19.72
CA SER A 236 -30.11 0.01 -20.47
C SER A 236 -30.04 -0.89 -21.71
N THR A 237 -30.52 -2.14 -21.61
CA THR A 237 -30.55 -3.08 -22.74
C THR A 237 -31.48 -2.65 -23.89
N ASP A 238 -32.50 -1.85 -23.58
CA ASP A 238 -33.43 -1.31 -24.59
C ASP A 238 -32.85 -0.08 -25.33
N LYS A 239 -31.75 0.51 -24.85
CA LYS A 239 -31.13 1.68 -25.49
C LYS A 239 -30.45 1.29 -26.81
N LYS A 240 -30.43 2.21 -27.77
CA LYS A 240 -29.75 1.99 -29.06
C LYS A 240 -28.24 1.82 -28.92
N GLU A 241 -27.66 2.46 -27.90
CA GLU A 241 -26.22 2.39 -27.59
C GLU A 241 -25.79 0.98 -27.19
N PHE A 242 -26.67 0.23 -26.51
CA PHE A 242 -26.46 -1.17 -26.16
C PHE A 242 -26.23 -2.07 -27.38
N ASN A 243 -26.90 -1.75 -28.50
CA ASN A 243 -26.80 -2.47 -29.77
C ASN A 243 -25.74 -1.90 -30.72
N ASN A 244 -25.02 -0.84 -30.31
CA ASN A 244 -23.98 -0.26 -31.14
C ASN A 244 -22.68 -1.03 -30.93
N PRO A 245 -22.08 -1.62 -31.98
CA PRO A 245 -20.82 -2.37 -31.87
C PRO A 245 -19.61 -1.43 -31.75
N LYS A 246 -19.71 -0.33 -30.99
CA LYS A 246 -18.58 0.56 -30.79
C LYS A 246 -17.53 -0.20 -29.97
N GLU A 247 -16.34 -0.33 -30.52
CA GLU A 247 -15.19 -0.93 -29.85
C GLU A 247 -14.76 -0.06 -28.67
N TRP A 248 -14.18 -0.70 -27.65
CA TRP A 248 -13.61 0.02 -26.51
C TRP A 248 -12.22 0.56 -26.87
N ASP A 249 -12.04 1.87 -26.67
CA ASP A 249 -10.74 2.53 -26.84
C ASP A 249 -9.90 2.31 -25.57
N THR A 250 -8.82 1.54 -25.70
CA THR A 250 -7.93 1.21 -24.57
C THR A 250 -7.19 2.44 -24.06
N LEU A 251 -6.56 2.34 -22.89
CA LEU A 251 -5.72 3.38 -22.32
C LEU A 251 -4.66 3.84 -23.33
N ASP A 252 -4.05 2.90 -24.05
CA ASP A 252 -3.02 3.17 -25.05
C ASP A 252 -3.51 4.02 -26.25
N ASP A 253 -4.79 3.89 -26.61
CA ASP A 253 -5.44 4.68 -27.66
C ASP A 253 -5.82 6.08 -27.18
N THR A 254 -6.00 6.25 -25.86
CA THR A 254 -6.49 7.49 -25.24
C THR A 254 -5.38 8.34 -24.59
N LYS A 255 -4.11 7.91 -24.65
CA LYS A 255 -2.94 8.69 -24.18
C LYS A 255 -2.88 10.07 -24.88
N PRO A 256 -2.56 11.17 -24.15
CA PRO A 256 -1.78 11.18 -22.91
C PRO A 256 -2.59 11.36 -21.61
N VAL A 257 -2.23 10.59 -20.58
CA VAL A 257 -2.79 10.64 -19.21
C VAL A 257 -2.35 11.89 -18.43
N PHE A 258 -1.19 12.45 -18.80
CA PHE A 258 -0.61 13.65 -18.20
C PHE A 258 0.01 14.57 -19.26
N THR A 259 0.19 15.84 -18.90
CA THR A 259 0.85 16.84 -19.73
C THR A 259 2.34 16.96 -19.41
N GLU A 260 3.14 17.42 -20.38
CA GLU A 260 4.58 17.67 -20.16
C GLU A 260 4.84 18.67 -19.01
N ALA A 261 3.95 19.64 -18.82
CA ALA A 261 4.04 20.59 -17.72
C ALA A 261 3.79 19.94 -16.35
N GLU A 262 2.90 18.95 -16.27
CA GLU A 262 2.68 18.15 -15.05
C GLU A 262 3.89 17.27 -14.78
N LEU A 263 4.44 16.60 -15.80
CA LEU A 263 5.64 15.78 -15.65
C LEU A 263 6.81 16.61 -15.12
N GLN A 264 7.08 17.79 -15.67
CA GLN A 264 8.17 18.65 -15.18
C GLN A 264 7.99 19.08 -13.72
N ARG A 265 6.75 19.36 -13.30
CA ARG A 265 6.46 19.66 -11.88
C ARG A 265 6.71 18.45 -11.01
N PHE A 266 6.29 17.27 -11.47
CA PHE A 266 6.49 16.02 -10.77
C PHE A 266 7.98 15.67 -10.63
N GLU A 267 8.78 15.83 -11.69
CA GLU A 267 10.23 15.64 -11.65
C GLU A 267 10.92 16.60 -10.66
N ALA A 268 10.48 17.86 -10.60
CA ALA A 268 10.99 18.83 -9.63
C ALA A 268 10.61 18.45 -8.18
N GLU A 269 9.40 17.93 -7.97
CA GLU A 269 8.97 17.42 -6.67
C GLU A 269 9.79 16.18 -6.25
N LEU A 270 10.02 15.24 -7.17
CA LEU A 270 10.87 14.07 -6.94
C LEU A 270 12.27 14.47 -6.53
N HIS A 271 12.91 15.37 -7.28
CA HIS A 271 14.25 15.86 -6.96
C HIS A 271 14.31 16.49 -5.55
N THR A 272 13.31 17.31 -5.21
CA THR A 272 13.22 17.92 -3.87
C THR A 272 13.10 16.84 -2.78
N LYS A 273 12.24 15.85 -2.98
CA LYS A 273 12.05 14.72 -2.05
C LYS A 273 13.31 13.88 -1.91
N GLU A 274 14.03 13.62 -3.00
CA GLU A 274 15.29 12.88 -2.97
C GLU A 274 16.36 13.60 -2.14
N GLU A 275 16.48 14.93 -2.28
CA GLU A 275 17.39 15.72 -1.45
C GLU A 275 17.01 15.68 0.04
N GLU A 276 15.73 15.81 0.36
CA GLU A 276 15.22 15.70 1.74
C GLU A 276 15.51 14.33 2.35
N LEU A 277 15.22 13.25 1.61
CA LEU A 277 15.52 11.89 2.02
C LEU A 277 17.03 11.66 2.18
N GLY A 278 17.85 12.25 1.31
CA GLY A 278 19.32 12.24 1.41
C GLY A 278 19.80 12.83 2.73
N ARG A 279 19.32 14.03 3.09
CA ARG A 279 19.66 14.70 4.37
C ARG A 279 19.17 13.91 5.57
N ARG A 280 17.97 13.33 5.50
CA ARG A 280 17.43 12.49 6.57
C ARG A 280 18.25 11.21 6.74
N ALA A 281 18.65 10.56 5.65
CA ALA A 281 19.49 9.37 5.68
C ALA A 281 20.88 9.67 6.27
N GLU A 282 21.47 10.82 5.97
CA GLU A 282 22.72 11.27 6.61
C GLU A 282 22.56 11.47 8.11
N SER A 283 21.47 12.12 8.53
CA SER A 283 21.17 12.36 9.95
C SER A 283 21.01 11.03 10.71
N LEU A 284 20.27 10.08 10.14
CA LEU A 284 20.08 8.75 10.72
C LEU A 284 21.39 7.95 10.80
N ARG A 285 22.27 8.08 9.80
CA ARG A 285 23.61 7.47 9.85
C ARG A 285 24.43 8.01 11.02
N GLN A 286 24.43 9.34 11.22
CA GLN A 286 25.12 9.97 12.34
C GLN A 286 24.56 9.51 13.70
N GLU A 287 23.23 9.45 13.83
CA GLU A 287 22.58 8.95 15.04
C GLU A 287 22.94 7.49 15.33
N GLN A 288 22.94 6.63 14.30
CA GLN A 288 23.33 5.24 14.43
C GLN A 288 24.78 5.10 14.94
N ASP A 289 25.70 5.92 14.42
CA ASP A 289 27.10 5.86 14.85
C ASP A 289 27.28 6.37 16.29
N LEU A 290 26.55 7.42 16.69
CA LEU A 290 26.51 7.87 18.09
C LEU A 290 25.98 6.80 19.03
N LEU A 291 24.92 6.09 18.65
CA LEU A 291 24.36 4.98 19.43
C LEU A 291 25.34 3.82 19.54
N LYS A 292 26.07 3.49 18.46
CA LYS A 292 27.13 2.46 18.50
C LYS A 292 28.24 2.83 19.48
N GLU A 293 28.72 4.07 19.45
CA GLU A 293 29.75 4.52 20.40
C GLU A 293 29.25 4.52 21.84
N ARG A 294 28.01 4.96 22.09
CA ARG A 294 27.37 4.85 23.41
C ARG A 294 27.24 3.41 23.86
N GLY A 295 26.89 2.49 22.96
CA GLY A 295 26.82 1.06 23.22
C GLY A 295 28.17 0.48 23.65
N LYS A 296 29.25 0.82 22.95
CA LYS A 296 30.62 0.43 23.33
C LYS A 296 31.01 0.95 24.71
N ALA A 297 30.70 2.22 25.01
CA ALA A 297 30.99 2.82 26.31
C ALA A 297 30.25 2.12 27.46
N LEU A 298 28.96 1.81 27.28
CA LEU A 298 28.16 1.07 28.25
C LEU A 298 28.69 -0.35 28.45
N GLU A 299 29.14 -1.02 27.38
CA GLU A 299 29.71 -2.36 27.48
C GLU A 299 31.05 -2.35 28.22
N ALA A 300 31.91 -1.36 27.97
CA ALA A 300 33.15 -1.15 28.72
C ALA A 300 32.85 -0.92 30.21
N GLN A 301 31.90 -0.02 30.52
CA GLN A 301 31.47 0.25 31.89
C GLN A 301 30.94 -1.02 32.57
N ARG A 302 30.15 -1.84 31.86
CA ARG A 302 29.65 -3.13 32.37
C ARG A 302 30.80 -4.08 32.72
N ARG A 303 31.83 -4.16 31.87
CA ARG A 303 33.01 -5.02 32.11
C ARG A 303 33.81 -4.55 33.32
N GLU A 304 34.00 -3.24 33.48
CA GLU A 304 34.65 -2.66 34.66
C GLU A 304 33.90 -2.98 35.95
N TYR A 305 32.56 -2.81 35.97
CA TYR A 305 31.75 -3.18 37.12
C TYR A 305 31.86 -4.68 37.45
N GLN A 306 31.84 -5.56 36.45
CA GLN A 306 32.00 -7.00 36.66
C GLN A 306 33.36 -7.35 37.26
N GLN A 307 34.44 -6.72 36.80
CA GLN A 307 35.79 -6.89 37.36
C GLN A 307 35.86 -6.40 38.81
N ALA A 308 35.33 -5.21 39.11
CA ALA A 308 35.31 -4.66 40.46
C ALA A 308 34.53 -5.55 41.44
N VAL A 309 33.38 -6.10 41.01
CA VAL A 309 32.60 -7.05 41.82
C VAL A 309 33.39 -8.33 42.11
N LEU A 310 34.10 -8.86 41.10
CA LEU A 310 34.96 -10.05 41.26
C LEU A 310 36.10 -9.79 42.26
N GLU A 311 36.79 -8.65 42.14
CA GLU A 311 37.86 -8.27 43.06
C GLU A 311 37.36 -8.08 44.49
N MET A 312 36.21 -7.43 44.67
CA MET A 312 35.58 -7.27 45.99
C MET A 312 35.23 -8.63 46.62
N SER A 313 34.72 -9.58 45.82
CA SER A 313 34.44 -10.94 46.29
C SER A 313 35.72 -11.65 46.76
N GLN A 314 36.79 -11.59 45.98
CA GLN A 314 38.07 -12.20 46.35
C GLN A 314 38.70 -11.57 47.60
N ARG A 315 38.60 -10.24 47.76
CA ARG A 315 39.05 -9.55 48.98
C ARG A 315 38.25 -9.99 50.20
N LYS A 316 36.94 -10.15 50.05
CA LYS A 316 36.05 -10.62 51.12
C LYS A 316 36.37 -12.06 51.53
N GLU A 317 36.68 -12.95 50.57
CA GLU A 317 37.16 -14.30 50.86
C GLU A 317 38.50 -14.31 51.60
N LYS A 318 39.47 -13.47 51.18
CA LYS A 318 40.76 -13.34 51.87
C LYS A 318 40.59 -12.82 53.30
N GLN A 319 39.73 -11.82 53.52
CA GLN A 319 39.41 -11.33 54.87
C GLN A 319 38.63 -12.34 55.72
N ALA A 320 37.81 -13.20 55.10
CA ALA A 320 37.16 -14.31 55.80
C ALA A 320 38.15 -15.43 56.21
N VAL A 321 39.28 -15.56 55.49
CA VAL A 321 40.36 -16.49 55.82
C VAL A 321 41.32 -15.91 56.89
N GLU A 322 41.57 -14.60 56.90
CA GLU A 322 42.40 -13.93 57.92
C GLU A 322 41.63 -13.52 59.19
N GLY A 323 40.29 -13.47 59.14
CA GLY A 323 39.40 -13.11 60.25
C GLY A 323 38.89 -14.29 61.09
N GLN A 324 39.51 -15.48 61.00
CA GLN A 324 39.27 -16.53 61.99
C GLN A 324 40.15 -16.26 63.22
N PRO A 325 39.58 -16.05 64.43
CA PRO A 325 40.40 -15.97 65.63
C PRO A 325 41.12 -17.32 65.83
N PRO A 326 42.36 -17.34 66.37
CA PRO A 326 43.07 -18.59 66.56
C PRO A 326 42.30 -19.48 67.54
N THR A 327 41.70 -20.54 67.03
CA THR A 327 41.07 -21.57 67.86
C THR A 327 42.19 -22.39 68.49
N GLY A 328 42.43 -22.21 69.80
CA GLY A 328 43.22 -23.15 70.58
C GLY A 328 42.57 -24.55 70.54
N PRO A 329 43.32 -25.64 70.83
CA PRO A 329 42.90 -27.02 70.56
C PRO A 329 41.60 -27.50 71.27
N ASN A 330 40.92 -26.66 72.06
CA ASN A 330 39.65 -26.96 72.72
C ASN A 330 38.54 -25.89 72.59
N GLY A 331 38.65 -24.90 71.69
CA GLY A 331 37.49 -24.09 71.28
C GLY A 331 36.87 -23.12 72.32
N GLU A 332 37.66 -22.33 73.04
CA GLU A 332 37.16 -21.20 73.85
C GLU A 332 37.71 -19.84 73.36
N LEU A 333 36.85 -18.81 73.34
CA LEU A 333 37.16 -17.43 72.94
C LEU A 333 37.71 -16.61 74.12
N GLN A 334 38.90 -16.02 73.98
CA GLN A 334 39.46 -15.08 74.95
C GLN A 334 39.20 -13.62 74.55
N PHE A 335 38.51 -12.86 75.41
CA PHE A 335 38.48 -11.40 75.35
C PHE A 335 39.53 -10.84 76.34
N HIS A 336 40.39 -9.95 75.88
CA HIS A 336 41.21 -9.10 76.75
C HIS A 336 40.80 -7.64 76.58
N GLN A 337 40.42 -7.01 77.69
CA GLN A 337 40.05 -5.61 77.81
C GLN A 337 41.30 -4.82 78.22
N GLU A 338 41.75 -3.90 77.37
CA GLU A 338 42.96 -3.11 77.61
C GLU A 338 42.60 -1.83 78.37
N MET A 339 43.02 -1.74 79.63
CA MET A 339 42.96 -0.53 80.46
C MET A 339 44.24 0.29 80.23
N ALA A 340 44.09 1.47 79.62
CA ALA A 340 45.17 2.42 79.37
C ALA A 340 45.72 3.00 80.69
N GLY A 341 47.02 2.82 80.92
CA GLY A 341 47.79 3.52 81.94
C GLY A 341 48.58 4.67 81.31
N MET A 342 48.31 5.88 81.78
CA MET A 342 49.05 7.12 81.51
C MET A 342 50.51 7.02 81.97
N GLU A 343 51.44 7.52 81.14
CA GLU A 343 52.27 8.73 81.41
C GLU A 343 53.01 9.19 80.16
#